data_AF-A0A969EXM4-F1
#
_entry.id   AF-A0A969EXM4-F1
#
_cell.length_a   1.000
_cell.length_b   1.000
_cell.length_c   1.000
_cell.angle_alpha   90.00
_cell.angle_beta   90.00
_cell.angle_gamma   90.00
#
_symmetry.space_group_name_H-M   'P 1'
#
loop_
_entity.id
_entity.type
_entity.pdbx_description
1 polymer ?
#
loop_
_entity_poly.entity_id
_entity_poly.type
_entity_poly.pdbx_seq_one_letter_code
_entity_poly.pdbx_strand_id
1 'polypeptide(L)'
;MQLISSTFKQQGYRVESATNGRMAIDTIQDTLPDVVILDLLMPEMNGYEVCEELKKISIVRDVPIVFVSSNDDISSKVKAFALGGADFMLKPFHMEEVCARVESQLRLRNLQKRLEAQNLRLQDEMRERHEVEARYRGLFDNALEPMFQADMSGRFIAVNASYSRLYGYDSPSEMIELVSDIGIQLYDNPKRLMELHQQLKETGQIIGAESRIRRYDGSLIWVSENMRAVRNKQGSIVYYEGTVQDITAVKMLTGAR
;
A
#
# COMPACT_ATOMS: atom_id res chain seq x y z
N MET A 1 16.95 27.66 -34.60
CA MET A 1 17.46 26.54 -33.77
C MET A 1 18.74 26.90 -33.01
N GLN A 2 19.74 27.56 -33.60
CA GLN A 2 20.99 27.93 -32.88
C GLN A 2 20.75 28.80 -31.63
N LEU A 3 19.86 29.80 -31.70
CA LEU A 3 19.52 30.66 -30.57
C LEU A 3 18.95 29.86 -29.37
N ILE A 4 18.01 28.95 -29.63
CA ILE A 4 17.45 28.05 -28.61
C ILE A 4 18.57 27.25 -27.91
N SER A 5 19.46 26.64 -28.70
CA SER A 5 20.53 25.82 -28.15
C SER A 5 21.48 26.64 -27.26
N SER A 6 21.89 27.84 -27.71
CA SER A 6 22.76 28.70 -26.90
C SER A 6 22.09 29.15 -25.60
N THR A 7 20.81 29.51 -25.63
CA THR A 7 20.07 29.98 -24.45
C THR A 7 19.95 28.88 -23.41
N PHE A 8 19.51 27.66 -23.79
CA PHE A 8 19.40 26.56 -22.84
C PHE A 8 20.76 26.08 -22.31
N LYS A 9 21.82 26.10 -23.13
CA LYS A 9 23.19 25.83 -22.63
C LYS A 9 23.63 26.84 -21.56
N GLN A 10 23.34 28.14 -21.76
CA GLN A 10 23.65 29.18 -20.78
C GLN A 10 22.86 29.02 -19.47
N GLN A 11 21.64 28.46 -19.54
CA GLN A 11 20.83 28.12 -18.37
C GLN A 11 21.25 26.82 -17.67
N GLY A 12 22.33 26.17 -18.14
CA GLY A 12 22.90 24.97 -17.51
C GLY A 12 22.32 23.65 -18.01
N TYR A 13 21.48 23.65 -19.05
CA TYR A 13 20.97 22.42 -19.65
C TYR A 13 22.03 21.76 -20.53
N ARG A 14 22.08 20.42 -20.50
CA ARG A 14 22.77 19.64 -21.54
C ARG A 14 21.89 19.65 -22.79
N VAL A 15 22.39 20.28 -23.85
CA VAL A 15 21.68 20.39 -25.13
C VAL A 15 22.46 19.69 -26.22
N GLU A 16 21.81 18.70 -26.83
CA GLU A 16 22.27 18.03 -28.04
C GLU A 16 21.42 18.48 -29.24
N SER A 17 22.04 18.54 -30.41
CA SER A 17 21.39 19.07 -31.61
C SER A 17 21.57 18.09 -32.76
N ALA A 18 20.45 17.76 -33.40
CA ALA A 18 20.41 16.99 -34.63
C ALA A 18 20.01 17.91 -35.79
N THR A 19 20.59 17.67 -36.97
CA THR A 19 20.33 18.47 -38.17
C THR A 19 19.27 17.86 -39.09
N ASN A 20 18.86 16.61 -38.85
CA ASN A 20 17.79 15.93 -39.56
C ASN A 20 17.13 14.87 -38.67
N GLY A 21 15.99 14.32 -39.13
CA GLY A 21 15.20 13.34 -38.39
C GLY A 21 15.94 12.03 -38.08
N ARG A 22 16.73 11.51 -39.03
CA ARG A 22 17.51 10.27 -38.84
C ARG A 22 18.53 10.42 -37.71
N MET A 23 19.33 11.47 -37.77
CA MET A 23 20.30 11.79 -36.71
C MET A 23 19.63 11.98 -35.36
N ALA A 24 18.44 12.59 -35.31
CA ALA A 24 17.70 12.76 -34.05
C ALA A 24 17.30 11.41 -33.46
N ILE A 25 16.79 10.48 -34.28
CA ILE A 25 16.42 9.13 -33.84
C ILE A 25 17.64 8.36 -33.34
N ASP A 26 18.76 8.42 -34.08
CA ASP A 26 19.99 7.72 -33.69
C ASP A 26 20.56 8.28 -32.38
N THR A 27 20.60 9.61 -32.23
CA THR A 27 21.16 10.28 -31.02
C THR A 27 20.36 9.95 -29.75
N ILE A 28 19.03 9.91 -29.85
CA ILE A 28 18.15 9.65 -28.70
C ILE A 28 18.30 8.21 -28.19
N GLN A 29 18.74 7.27 -29.03
CA GLN A 29 19.03 5.90 -28.60
C GLN A 29 20.24 5.82 -27.67
N ASP A 30 21.24 6.70 -27.86
CA ASP A 30 22.45 6.73 -27.05
C ASP A 30 22.25 7.51 -25.74
N THR A 31 21.50 8.61 -25.78
CA THR A 31 21.23 9.43 -24.58
C THR A 31 19.76 9.86 -24.58
N LEU A 32 19.01 9.40 -23.58
CA LEU A 32 17.59 9.73 -23.43
C LEU A 32 17.41 11.17 -22.93
N PRO A 33 16.76 12.07 -23.69
CA PRO A 33 16.53 13.44 -23.25
C PRO A 33 15.29 13.55 -22.35
N ASP A 34 15.23 14.62 -21.54
CA ASP A 34 14.04 14.93 -20.73
C ASP A 34 12.95 15.69 -21.52
N VAL A 35 13.31 16.28 -22.66
CA VAL A 35 12.40 16.97 -23.60
C VAL A 35 13.04 17.04 -24.98
N VAL A 36 12.23 16.96 -26.02
CA VAL A 36 12.67 17.15 -27.41
C VAL A 36 11.98 18.38 -27.99
N ILE A 37 12.73 19.28 -28.61
CA ILE A 37 12.20 20.38 -29.42
C ILE A 37 12.39 19.99 -30.89
N LEU A 38 11.29 19.84 -31.62
CA LEU A 38 11.29 19.23 -32.95
C LEU A 38 10.76 20.22 -33.99
N ASP A 39 11.58 20.52 -35.00
CA ASP A 39 11.12 21.28 -36.15
C ASP A 39 10.15 20.43 -36.98
N LEU A 40 9.03 21.01 -37.39
CA LEU A 40 8.03 20.28 -38.16
C LEU A 40 8.47 20.08 -39.61
N LEU A 41 9.11 21.10 -40.20
CA LEU A 41 9.52 21.10 -41.60
C LEU A 41 11.03 20.84 -41.69
N MET A 42 11.40 19.64 -42.14
CA MET A 42 12.79 19.24 -42.36
C MET A 42 12.90 18.46 -43.68
N PRO A 43 14.08 18.50 -44.35
CA PRO A 43 14.34 17.66 -45.53
C PRO A 43 14.27 16.17 -45.18
N GLU A 44 13.89 15.36 -46.17
CA GLU A 44 13.83 13.89 -46.14
C GLU A 44 12.78 13.30 -45.19
N MET A 45 12.79 13.69 -43.92
CA MET A 45 11.87 13.22 -42.87
C MET A 45 11.34 14.40 -42.08
N ASN A 46 10.03 14.57 -42.08
CA ASN A 46 9.37 15.67 -41.37
C ASN A 46 9.18 15.36 -39.87
N GLY A 47 8.84 16.38 -39.08
CA GLY A 47 8.70 16.23 -37.63
C GLY A 47 7.61 15.24 -37.20
N TYR A 48 6.56 15.03 -38.01
CA TYR A 48 5.54 14.03 -37.69
C TYR A 48 6.09 12.61 -37.75
N GLU A 49 6.84 12.31 -38.80
CA GLU A 49 7.47 11.00 -39.01
C GLU A 49 8.47 10.71 -37.89
N VAL A 50 9.30 11.69 -37.52
CA VAL A 50 10.22 11.57 -36.38
C VAL A 50 9.47 11.29 -35.08
N CYS A 51 8.42 12.05 -34.80
CA CYS A 51 7.63 11.87 -33.58
C CYS A 51 7.03 10.46 -33.51
N GLU A 52 6.43 10.00 -34.60
CA GLU A 52 5.83 8.67 -34.69
C GLU A 52 6.87 7.56 -34.43
N GLU A 53 8.06 7.66 -35.03
CA GLU A 53 9.15 6.72 -34.80
C GLU A 53 9.63 6.73 -33.34
N LEU A 54 9.82 7.91 -32.75
CA LEU A 54 10.24 8.02 -31.35
C LEU A 54 9.19 7.46 -30.38
N LYS A 55 7.89 7.63 -30.67
CA LYS A 55 6.81 7.10 -29.82
C LYS A 55 6.66 5.58 -29.89
N LYS A 56 7.14 4.92 -30.95
CA LYS A 56 7.19 3.46 -31.03
C LYS A 56 8.21 2.87 -30.06
N ILE A 57 9.32 3.58 -29.80
CA ILE A 57 10.41 3.13 -28.92
C ILE A 57 10.01 3.24 -27.44
N SER A 58 9.98 2.10 -26.72
CA SER A 58 9.45 2.00 -25.35
C SER A 58 10.08 2.98 -24.36
N ILE A 59 11.40 3.15 -24.42
CA ILE A 59 12.14 4.01 -23.48
C ILE A 59 11.98 5.51 -23.79
N VAL A 60 11.65 5.85 -25.04
CA VAL A 60 11.50 7.24 -25.52
C VAL A 60 10.05 7.69 -25.55
N ARG A 61 9.10 6.75 -25.56
CA ARG A 61 7.66 7.01 -25.73
C ARG A 61 7.13 8.11 -24.81
N ASP A 62 7.59 8.17 -23.57
CA ASP A 62 7.11 9.14 -22.57
C ASP A 62 7.93 10.44 -22.52
N VAL A 63 8.93 10.60 -23.39
CA VAL A 63 9.65 11.87 -23.54
C VAL A 63 8.72 12.89 -24.20
N PRO A 64 8.53 14.08 -23.61
CA PRO A 64 7.70 15.12 -24.20
C PRO A 64 8.37 15.69 -25.46
N ILE A 65 7.61 15.75 -26.56
CA ILE A 65 8.04 16.32 -27.83
C ILE A 65 7.27 17.63 -28.04
N VAL A 66 8.00 18.74 -28.09
CA VAL A 66 7.48 20.08 -28.38
C VAL A 66 7.75 20.39 -29.84
N PHE A 67 6.69 20.44 -30.64
CA PHE A 67 6.77 20.77 -32.05
C PHE A 67 7.01 22.27 -32.26
N VAL A 68 7.72 22.60 -33.32
CA VAL A 68 7.95 23.97 -33.76
C VAL A 68 7.65 24.09 -35.25
N SER A 69 6.70 24.93 -35.63
CA SER A 69 6.26 25.09 -37.03
C SER A 69 6.25 26.55 -37.46
N SER A 70 6.46 26.81 -38.75
CA SER A 70 6.22 28.13 -39.35
C SER A 70 4.79 28.31 -39.86
N ASN A 71 4.00 27.23 -39.92
CA ASN A 71 2.61 27.27 -40.38
C ASN A 71 1.65 27.31 -39.18
N ASP A 72 0.70 28.25 -39.22
CA ASP A 72 -0.32 28.47 -38.18
C ASP A 72 -1.67 27.81 -38.52
N ASP A 73 -1.64 26.69 -39.24
CA ASP A 73 -2.86 25.94 -39.51
C ASP A 73 -3.21 25.05 -38.31
N ILE A 74 -4.48 25.11 -37.90
CA ILE A 74 -5.01 24.30 -36.80
C ILE A 74 -4.83 22.80 -37.07
N SER A 75 -4.93 22.37 -38.33
CA SER A 75 -4.73 20.96 -38.72
C SER A 75 -3.35 20.44 -38.34
N SER A 76 -2.28 21.24 -38.50
CA SER A 76 -0.93 20.84 -38.11
C SER A 76 -0.80 20.63 -36.60
N LYS A 77 -1.41 21.52 -35.81
CA LYS A 77 -1.41 21.44 -34.35
C LYS A 77 -2.19 20.23 -33.86
N VAL A 78 -3.38 20.00 -34.40
CA VAL A 78 -4.21 18.83 -34.05
C VAL A 78 -3.48 17.53 -34.40
N LYS A 79 -2.85 17.47 -35.58
CA LYS A 79 -2.07 16.30 -35.99
C LYS A 79 -0.87 16.04 -35.08
N ALA A 80 -0.16 17.09 -34.65
CA ALA A 80 0.98 16.96 -33.73
C ALA A 80 0.57 16.29 -32.40
N PHE A 81 -0.54 16.73 -31.81
CA PHE A 81 -1.05 16.13 -30.58
C PHE A 81 -1.56 14.70 -30.77
N ALA A 82 -2.25 14.42 -31.89
CA ALA A 82 -2.74 13.08 -32.19
C ALA A 82 -1.62 12.04 -32.32
N LEU A 83 -0.43 12.45 -32.74
CA LEU A 83 0.77 11.60 -32.83
C LEU A 83 1.54 11.48 -31.50
N GLY A 84 1.07 12.12 -30.43
CA GLY A 84 1.71 12.07 -29.11
C GLY A 84 2.66 13.24 -28.83
N GLY A 85 2.60 14.32 -29.62
CA GLY A 85 3.22 15.60 -29.27
C GLY A 85 2.72 16.12 -27.93
N ALA A 86 3.61 16.67 -27.13
CA ALA A 86 3.28 17.20 -25.82
C ALA A 86 2.94 18.71 -25.86
N ASP A 87 3.50 19.43 -26.82
CA ASP A 87 3.17 20.84 -27.07
C ASP A 87 3.52 21.25 -28.51
N PHE A 88 3.11 22.46 -28.92
CA PHE A 88 3.31 23.02 -30.25
C PHE A 88 3.56 24.54 -30.18
N MET A 89 4.61 25.01 -30.86
CA MET A 89 5.05 26.41 -30.93
C MET A 89 5.10 26.91 -32.36
N LEU A 90 4.79 28.20 -32.56
CA LEU A 90 4.81 28.85 -33.87
C LEU A 90 6.05 29.74 -34.05
N LYS A 91 6.59 29.77 -35.26
CA LYS A 91 7.65 30.69 -35.67
C LYS A 91 7.04 31.94 -36.31
N PRO A 92 7.61 33.14 -36.07
CA PRO A 92 8.69 33.43 -35.13
C PRO A 92 8.21 33.37 -33.67
N PHE A 93 9.04 32.86 -32.76
CA PHE A 93 8.75 32.78 -31.32
C PHE A 93 9.67 33.71 -30.52
N HIS A 94 9.21 34.13 -29.35
CA HIS A 94 10.03 34.80 -28.35
C HIS A 94 10.71 33.76 -27.43
N MET A 95 11.93 34.04 -26.96
CA MET A 95 12.64 33.10 -26.08
C MET A 95 11.94 32.87 -24.75
N GLU A 96 11.22 33.86 -24.24
CA GLU A 96 10.40 33.70 -23.03
C GLU A 96 9.31 32.62 -23.22
N GLU A 97 8.66 32.58 -24.39
CA GLU A 97 7.66 31.55 -24.69
C GLU A 97 8.28 30.16 -24.75
N VAL A 98 9.42 30.02 -25.44
CA VAL A 98 10.11 28.73 -25.57
C VAL A 98 10.56 28.22 -24.20
N CYS A 99 11.17 29.08 -23.38
CA CYS A 99 11.57 28.72 -22.02
C CYS A 99 10.36 28.28 -21.19
N ALA A 100 9.28 29.06 -21.16
CA ALA A 100 8.10 28.76 -20.37
C ALA A 100 7.46 27.41 -20.77
N ARG A 101 7.37 27.12 -22.08
CA ARG A 101 6.79 25.86 -22.57
C ARG A 101 7.69 24.66 -22.27
N VAL A 102 8.99 24.78 -22.51
CA VAL A 102 9.96 23.71 -22.23
C VAL A 102 10.02 23.41 -20.73
N GLU A 103 10.08 24.44 -19.88
CA GLU A 103 10.08 24.27 -18.42
C GLU A 103 8.78 23.60 -17.92
N SER A 104 7.63 23.95 -18.51
CA SER A 104 6.36 23.28 -18.21
C SER A 104 6.42 21.79 -18.53
N GLN A 105 6.94 21.41 -19.71
CA GLN A 105 7.08 20.01 -20.10
C GLN A 105 8.08 19.25 -19.24
N LEU A 106 9.22 19.86 -18.90
CA LEU A 106 10.20 19.28 -17.99
C LEU A 106 9.60 19.08 -16.59
N ARG A 107 8.82 20.04 -16.09
CA ARG A 107 8.13 19.92 -14.79
C ARG A 107 7.13 18.78 -14.80
N LEU A 108 6.31 18.65 -15.85
CA LEU A 108 5.36 17.56 -16.00
C LEU A 108 6.08 16.20 -16.04
N ARG A 109 7.14 16.07 -16.84
CA ARG A 109 7.94 14.85 -16.93
C ARG A 109 8.57 14.47 -15.59
N ASN A 110 9.11 15.45 -14.85
CA ASN A 110 9.68 15.22 -13.53
C ASN A 110 8.63 14.80 -12.50
N LEU A 111 7.43 15.38 -12.54
CA LEU A 111 6.33 14.97 -11.67
C LEU A 111 5.86 13.55 -11.97
N GLN A 112 5.74 13.18 -13.25
CA GLN A 112 5.42 11.80 -13.66
C GLN A 112 6.46 10.79 -13.14
N LYS A 113 7.75 11.04 -13.39
CA LYS A 113 8.84 10.18 -12.88
C LYS A 113 8.80 10.03 -11.35
N ARG A 114 8.51 11.11 -10.62
CA ARG A 114 8.38 11.08 -9.15
C ARG A 114 7.17 10.28 -8.69
N LEU A 115 6.04 10.43 -9.36
CA LEU A 115 4.81 9.71 -9.03
C LEU A 115 4.98 8.20 -9.26
N GLU A 116 5.61 7.80 -10.37
CA GLU A 116 5.93 6.41 -10.67
C GLU A 116 6.86 5.81 -9.59
N ALA A 117 7.91 6.54 -9.21
CA ALA A 117 8.82 6.11 -8.15
C ALA A 117 8.12 6.00 -6.78
N GLN A 118 7.18 6.89 -6.47
CA GLN A 118 6.37 6.82 -5.25
C GLN A 118 5.41 5.63 -5.27
N ASN A 119 4.75 5.37 -6.41
CA ASN A 119 3.86 4.22 -6.55
C ASN A 119 4.58 2.90 -6.36
N LEU A 120 5.78 2.75 -6.94
CA LEU A 120 6.62 1.56 -6.74
C LEU A 120 6.98 1.37 -5.26
N ARG A 121 7.43 2.43 -4.58
CA ARG A 121 7.74 2.37 -3.13
C ARG A 121 6.52 2.00 -2.29
N LEU A 122 5.36 2.58 -2.57
CA LEU A 122 4.13 2.26 -1.85
C LEU A 122 3.71 0.80 -2.07
N GLN A 123 3.88 0.27 -3.28
CA GLN A 123 3.61 -1.13 -3.58
C GLN A 123 4.53 -2.07 -2.79
N ASP A 124 5.81 -1.74 -2.69
CA ASP A 124 6.78 -2.50 -1.89
C ASP A 124 6.43 -2.45 -0.40
N GLU A 125 6.14 -1.26 0.16
CA GLU A 125 5.71 -1.11 1.56
C GLU A 125 4.43 -1.88 1.86
N MET A 126 3.45 -1.86 0.95
CA MET A 126 2.22 -2.64 1.09
C MET A 126 2.50 -4.14 1.05
N ARG A 127 3.39 -4.59 0.17
CA ARG A 127 3.78 -6.00 0.09
C ARG A 127 4.44 -6.47 1.37
N GLU A 128 5.43 -5.75 1.87
CA GLU A 128 6.10 -6.07 3.13
C GLU A 128 5.11 -6.10 4.30
N ARG A 129 4.19 -5.13 4.36
CA ARG A 129 3.14 -5.09 5.38
C ARG A 129 2.24 -6.32 5.31
N HIS A 130 1.78 -6.71 4.11
CA HIS A 130 0.95 -7.89 3.94
C HIS A 130 1.69 -9.18 4.31
N GLU A 131 2.99 -9.30 3.99
CA GLU A 131 3.80 -10.45 4.37
C GLU A 131 3.96 -10.56 5.89
N VAL A 132 4.15 -9.43 6.59
CA VAL A 132 4.20 -9.39 8.06
C VAL A 132 2.85 -9.74 8.67
N GLU A 133 1.75 -9.18 8.16
CA GLU A 133 0.40 -9.47 8.64
C GLU A 133 0.02 -10.94 8.42
N ALA A 134 0.32 -11.51 7.26
CA ALA A 134 0.09 -12.91 6.95
C ALA A 134 0.93 -13.83 7.85
N ARG A 135 2.20 -13.48 8.11
CA ARG A 135 3.06 -14.21 9.05
C ARG A 135 2.49 -14.19 10.46
N TYR A 136 2.02 -13.03 10.93
CA TYR A 136 1.41 -12.91 12.26
C TYR A 136 0.13 -13.74 12.37
N ARG A 137 -0.79 -13.63 11.41
CA ARG A 137 -2.01 -14.46 11.38
C ARG A 137 -1.67 -15.94 11.36
N GLY A 138 -0.70 -16.34 10.53
CA GLY A 138 -0.22 -17.72 10.48
C GLY A 138 0.32 -18.23 11.82
N LEU A 139 1.02 -17.40 12.59
CA LEU A 139 1.49 -17.78 13.94
C LEU A 139 0.34 -17.92 14.94
N PHE A 140 -0.65 -17.02 14.88
CA PHE A 140 -1.80 -17.03 15.78
C PHE A 140 -2.77 -18.19 15.46
N ASP A 141 -3.17 -18.32 14.19
CA ASP A 141 -4.19 -19.28 13.74
C ASP A 141 -3.69 -20.74 13.83
N ASN A 142 -2.40 -20.98 13.56
CA ASN A 142 -1.80 -22.31 13.64
C ASN A 142 -1.26 -22.66 15.04
N ALA A 143 -1.35 -21.76 16.02
CA ALA A 143 -0.95 -22.08 17.38
C ALA A 143 -1.85 -23.21 17.93
N LEU A 144 -1.20 -24.25 18.48
CA LEU A 144 -1.91 -25.36 19.12
C LEU A 144 -2.55 -24.96 20.45
N GLU A 145 -1.98 -23.95 21.11
CA GLU A 145 -2.53 -23.40 22.32
C GLU A 145 -3.79 -22.57 22.00
N PRO A 146 -4.92 -22.77 22.68
CA PRO A 146 -6.10 -21.90 22.56
C PRO A 146 -5.77 -20.47 22.93
N MET A 147 -5.88 -19.54 21.98
CA MET A 147 -5.57 -18.12 22.17
C MET A 147 -6.78 -17.25 21.86
N PHE A 148 -6.91 -16.15 22.60
CA PHE A 148 -7.95 -15.14 22.38
C PHE A 148 -7.45 -13.72 22.61
N GLN A 149 -8.16 -12.78 22.01
CA GLN A 149 -8.14 -11.36 22.30
C GLN A 149 -9.57 -10.89 22.49
N ALA A 150 -9.82 -10.12 23.56
CA ALA A 150 -11.14 -9.60 23.88
C ALA A 150 -11.07 -8.12 24.23
N ASP A 151 -12.08 -7.37 23.79
CA ASP A 151 -12.23 -5.96 24.12
C ASP A 151 -12.67 -5.76 25.59
N MET A 152 -12.66 -4.51 26.03
CA MET A 152 -13.03 -4.15 27.40
C MET A 152 -14.54 -4.34 27.70
N SER A 153 -15.36 -4.61 26.67
CA SER A 153 -16.78 -4.89 26.81
C SER A 153 -17.09 -6.38 26.94
N GLY A 154 -16.08 -7.25 26.88
CA GLY A 154 -16.27 -8.69 26.96
C GLY A 154 -16.72 -9.31 25.64
N ARG A 155 -16.29 -8.75 24.50
CA ARG A 155 -16.44 -9.35 23.17
C ARG A 155 -15.11 -9.78 22.60
N PHE A 156 -15.12 -10.82 21.77
CA PHE A 156 -13.91 -11.23 21.08
C PHE A 156 -13.52 -10.22 20.00
N ILE A 157 -12.23 -9.86 20.01
CA ILE A 157 -11.55 -9.21 18.90
C ILE A 157 -11.01 -10.29 17.94
N ALA A 158 -10.42 -11.35 18.51
CA ALA A 158 -9.88 -12.48 17.76
C ALA A 158 -9.83 -13.73 18.64
N VAL A 159 -10.00 -14.90 18.03
CA VAL A 159 -9.73 -16.21 18.64
C VAL A 159 -9.04 -17.07 17.60
N ASN A 160 -8.16 -17.98 18.00
CA ASN A 160 -7.55 -18.91 17.04
C ASN A 160 -8.38 -20.18 16.87
N ALA A 161 -8.01 -21.01 15.89
CA ALA A 161 -8.74 -22.24 15.59
C ALA A 161 -8.72 -23.25 16.75
N SER A 162 -7.68 -23.23 17.59
CA SER A 162 -7.60 -24.09 18.78
C SER A 162 -8.59 -23.66 19.87
N TYR A 163 -8.81 -22.36 20.02
CA TYR A 163 -9.80 -21.80 20.94
C TYR A 163 -11.23 -22.13 20.50
N SER A 164 -11.59 -21.91 19.23
CA SER A 164 -12.94 -22.25 18.74
C SER A 164 -13.26 -23.73 18.92
N ARG A 165 -12.32 -24.62 18.59
CA ARG A 165 -12.45 -26.07 18.81
C ARG A 165 -12.62 -26.45 20.27
N LEU A 166 -11.86 -25.84 21.19
CA LEU A 166 -11.97 -26.12 22.63
C LEU A 166 -13.37 -25.81 23.16
N TYR A 167 -13.98 -24.73 22.67
CA TYR A 167 -15.32 -24.29 23.07
C TYR A 167 -16.44 -24.93 22.24
N GLY A 168 -16.12 -25.74 21.23
CA GLY A 168 -17.10 -26.49 20.43
C GLY A 168 -17.73 -25.72 19.27
N TYR A 169 -17.07 -24.66 18.79
CA TYR A 169 -17.48 -23.88 17.61
C TYR A 169 -16.75 -24.38 16.34
N ASP A 170 -17.40 -24.31 15.18
CA ASP A 170 -16.88 -24.81 13.91
C ASP A 170 -15.72 -23.96 13.40
N SER A 171 -15.74 -22.66 13.66
CA SER A 171 -14.67 -21.75 13.25
C SER A 171 -14.48 -20.56 14.19
N PRO A 172 -13.30 -19.89 14.17
CA PRO A 172 -13.10 -18.63 14.85
C PRO A 172 -14.12 -17.55 14.47
N SER A 173 -14.45 -17.45 13.19
CA SER A 173 -15.40 -16.46 12.67
C SER A 173 -16.80 -16.67 13.23
N GLU A 174 -17.28 -17.92 13.24
CA GLU A 174 -18.57 -18.27 13.84
C GLU A 174 -18.60 -17.93 15.34
N MET A 175 -17.54 -18.28 16.09
CA MET A 175 -17.49 -17.98 17.52
C MET A 175 -17.56 -16.47 17.80
N ILE A 176 -16.83 -15.65 17.04
CA ILE A 176 -16.86 -14.18 17.18
C ILE A 176 -18.25 -13.62 16.85
N GLU A 177 -18.94 -14.19 15.87
CA GLU A 177 -20.28 -13.75 15.46
C GLU A 177 -21.36 -14.14 16.48
N LEU A 178 -21.30 -15.37 17.02
CA LEU A 178 -22.31 -15.90 17.94
C LEU A 178 -22.09 -15.51 19.41
N VAL A 179 -20.86 -15.25 19.84
CA VAL A 179 -20.53 -14.86 21.22
C VAL A 179 -20.51 -13.34 21.35
N SER A 180 -21.69 -12.80 21.64
CA SER A 180 -21.91 -11.37 21.86
C SER A 180 -21.58 -10.88 23.28
N ASP A 181 -21.59 -11.79 24.25
CA ASP A 181 -21.19 -11.55 25.64
C ASP A 181 -20.46 -12.78 26.20
N ILE A 182 -19.13 -12.67 26.32
CA ILE A 182 -18.27 -13.75 26.80
C ILE A 182 -18.67 -14.19 28.22
N GLY A 183 -18.99 -13.24 29.10
CA GLY A 183 -19.28 -13.51 30.51
C GLY A 183 -20.54 -14.33 30.70
N ILE A 184 -21.60 -13.99 29.97
CA ILE A 184 -22.89 -14.67 30.08
C ILE A 184 -22.89 -15.99 29.32
N GLN A 185 -22.30 -16.04 28.13
CA GLN A 185 -22.42 -17.20 27.24
C GLN A 185 -21.40 -18.30 27.55
N LEU A 186 -20.18 -17.94 27.96
CA LEU A 186 -19.08 -18.89 28.10
C LEU A 186 -18.72 -19.23 29.54
N TYR A 187 -19.06 -18.42 30.55
CA TYR A 187 -18.80 -18.78 31.94
C TYR A 187 -20.04 -19.41 32.58
N ASP A 188 -19.83 -20.43 33.41
CA ASP A 188 -20.92 -21.01 34.21
C ASP A 188 -21.44 -20.03 35.28
N ASN A 189 -20.54 -19.20 35.82
CA ASN A 189 -20.87 -18.06 36.67
C ASN A 189 -20.46 -16.74 35.97
N PRO A 190 -21.41 -15.92 35.48
CA PRO A 190 -21.09 -14.68 34.79
C PRO A 190 -20.30 -13.66 35.62
N LYS A 191 -20.40 -13.71 36.95
CA LYS A 191 -19.61 -12.84 37.84
C LYS A 191 -18.11 -13.15 37.78
N ARG A 192 -17.73 -14.36 37.37
CA ARG A 192 -16.33 -14.78 37.29
C ARG A 192 -15.54 -13.88 36.35
N LEU A 193 -16.09 -13.54 35.18
CA LEU A 193 -15.40 -12.66 34.24
C LEU A 193 -15.22 -11.25 34.82
N MET A 194 -16.18 -10.75 35.60
CA MET A 194 -16.05 -9.45 36.29
C MET A 194 -14.91 -9.46 37.32
N GLU A 195 -14.76 -10.54 38.08
CA GLU A 195 -13.65 -10.74 39.03
C GLU A 195 -12.30 -10.73 38.30
N LEU A 196 -12.19 -11.49 37.20
CA LEU A 196 -10.98 -11.55 36.39
C LEU A 196 -10.64 -10.19 35.77
N HIS A 197 -11.63 -9.46 35.27
CA HIS A 197 -11.43 -8.09 34.76
C HIS A 197 -10.94 -7.13 35.84
N GLN A 198 -11.49 -7.21 37.06
CA GLN A 198 -11.05 -6.37 38.16
C GLN A 198 -9.60 -6.69 38.55
N GLN A 199 -9.27 -7.98 38.68
CA GLN A 199 -7.91 -8.42 38.98
C GLN A 199 -6.93 -7.99 37.88
N LEU A 200 -7.28 -8.12 36.60
CA LEU A 200 -6.46 -7.66 35.46
C LEU A 200 -6.21 -6.15 35.48
N LYS A 201 -7.17 -5.34 35.93
CA LYS A 201 -6.97 -3.88 36.07
C LYS A 201 -5.95 -3.55 37.15
N GLU A 202 -5.94 -4.32 38.23
CA GLU A 202 -5.05 -4.13 39.39
C GLU A 202 -3.65 -4.66 39.14
N THR A 203 -3.52 -5.90 38.63
CA THR A 203 -2.23 -6.59 38.50
C THR A 203 -1.63 -6.50 37.10
N GLY A 204 -2.43 -6.20 36.07
CA GLY A 204 -2.04 -6.21 34.65
C GLY A 204 -1.92 -7.60 34.02
N GLN A 205 -1.87 -8.67 34.82
CA GLN A 205 -1.77 -10.05 34.34
C GLN A 205 -2.35 -11.06 35.34
N ILE A 206 -2.84 -12.18 34.82
CA ILE A 206 -3.32 -13.34 35.56
C ILE A 206 -2.69 -14.57 34.95
N ILE A 207 -2.23 -15.49 35.81
CA ILE A 207 -1.63 -16.76 35.41
C ILE A 207 -2.31 -17.86 36.22
N GLY A 208 -2.77 -18.90 35.53
CA GLY A 208 -3.33 -20.10 36.16
C GLY A 208 -4.67 -19.88 36.84
N ALA A 209 -5.47 -18.90 36.43
CA ALA A 209 -6.79 -18.72 37.01
C ALA A 209 -7.73 -19.82 36.54
N GLU A 210 -8.29 -20.56 37.47
CA GLU A 210 -9.21 -21.64 37.14
C GLU A 210 -10.65 -21.14 37.07
N SER A 211 -11.37 -21.56 36.04
CA SER A 211 -12.78 -21.22 35.83
C SER A 211 -13.54 -22.41 35.25
N ARG A 212 -14.84 -22.48 35.57
CA ARG A 212 -15.76 -23.43 34.93
C ARG A 212 -16.48 -22.71 33.79
N ILE A 213 -16.35 -23.26 32.58
CA ILE A 213 -16.88 -22.66 31.36
C ILE A 213 -17.87 -23.59 30.66
N ARG A 214 -18.69 -23.01 29.79
CA ARG A 214 -19.71 -23.68 28.98
C ARG A 214 -19.27 -23.74 27.52
N ARG A 215 -19.27 -24.93 26.95
CA ARG A 215 -19.09 -25.16 25.52
C ARG A 215 -20.39 -24.89 24.75
N TYR A 216 -20.29 -24.76 23.43
CA TYR A 216 -21.43 -24.51 22.53
C TYR A 216 -22.54 -25.56 22.67
N ASP A 217 -22.17 -26.84 22.86
CA ASP A 217 -23.10 -27.95 23.10
C ASP A 217 -23.75 -27.95 24.49
N GLY A 218 -23.39 -26.99 25.35
CA GLY A 218 -23.86 -26.85 26.72
C GLY A 218 -23.08 -27.65 27.76
N SER A 219 -22.10 -28.47 27.36
CA SER A 219 -21.23 -29.19 28.30
C SER A 219 -20.34 -28.23 29.09
N LEU A 220 -19.98 -28.64 30.32
CA LEU A 220 -19.16 -27.84 31.22
C LEU A 220 -17.76 -28.46 31.34
N ILE A 221 -16.74 -27.61 31.21
CA ILE A 221 -15.34 -27.99 31.41
C ILE A 221 -14.65 -27.05 32.38
N TRP A 222 -13.56 -27.54 32.98
CA TRP A 222 -12.65 -26.71 33.75
C TRP A 222 -11.50 -26.24 32.89
N VAL A 223 -11.22 -24.95 32.95
CA VAL A 223 -10.09 -24.34 32.26
C VAL A 223 -9.18 -23.59 33.21
N SER A 224 -7.90 -23.58 32.87
CA SER A 224 -6.89 -22.69 33.44
C SER A 224 -6.60 -21.58 32.44
N GLU A 225 -6.73 -20.33 32.87
CA GLU A 225 -6.66 -19.13 32.04
C GLU A 225 -5.43 -18.31 32.40
N ASN A 226 -4.66 -17.96 31.37
CA ASN A 226 -3.57 -16.98 31.45
C ASN A 226 -3.99 -15.77 30.61
N MET A 227 -3.95 -14.57 31.18
CA MET A 227 -4.41 -13.36 30.47
C MET A 227 -3.62 -12.13 30.90
N ARG A 228 -3.42 -11.18 29.99
CA ARG A 228 -2.73 -9.91 30.25
C ARG A 228 -3.48 -8.74 29.63
N ALA A 229 -3.32 -7.57 30.25
CA ALA A 229 -3.84 -6.32 29.75
C ALA A 229 -2.85 -5.68 28.76
N VAL A 230 -3.30 -5.42 27.54
CA VAL A 230 -2.53 -4.67 26.53
C VAL A 230 -2.89 -3.19 26.62
N ARG A 231 -1.88 -2.33 26.71
CA ARG A 231 -2.05 -0.89 26.94
C ARG A 231 -1.53 -0.07 25.75
N ASN A 232 -2.15 1.06 25.50
CA ASN A 232 -1.66 2.05 24.53
C ASN A 232 -0.49 2.87 25.11
N LYS A 233 0.08 3.77 24.31
CA LYS A 233 1.18 4.67 24.73
C LYS A 233 0.80 5.60 25.89
N GLN A 234 -0.48 5.83 26.11
CA GLN A 234 -1.02 6.64 27.22
C GLN A 234 -1.29 5.80 28.48
N GLY A 235 -0.96 4.51 28.49
CA GLY A 235 -1.15 3.61 29.64
C GLY A 235 -2.58 3.08 29.82
N SER A 236 -3.51 3.46 28.96
CA SER A 236 -4.90 2.97 28.99
C SER A 236 -4.98 1.56 28.40
N ILE A 237 -5.76 0.68 29.02
CA ILE A 237 -5.98 -0.68 28.52
C ILE A 237 -6.81 -0.60 27.24
N VAL A 238 -6.35 -1.25 26.18
CA VAL A 238 -7.02 -1.31 24.87
C VAL A 238 -7.82 -2.61 24.75
N TYR A 239 -7.22 -3.73 25.15
CA TYR A 239 -7.82 -5.06 25.11
C TYR A 239 -7.09 -6.02 26.05
N TYR A 240 -7.67 -7.19 26.25
CA TYR A 240 -7.07 -8.32 26.96
C TYR A 240 -6.70 -9.42 25.97
N GLU A 241 -5.59 -10.10 26.22
CA GLU A 241 -5.22 -11.29 25.44
C GLU A 241 -4.70 -12.39 26.34
N GLY A 242 -4.85 -13.63 25.91
CA GLY A 242 -4.55 -14.75 26.77
C GLY A 242 -4.62 -16.11 26.10
N THR A 243 -4.31 -17.11 26.91
CA THR A 243 -4.40 -18.53 26.57
C THR A 243 -5.26 -19.28 27.55
N VAL A 244 -5.82 -20.39 27.09
CA VAL A 244 -6.72 -21.25 27.88
C VAL A 244 -6.29 -22.70 27.74
N GLN A 245 -6.24 -23.41 28.86
CA GLN A 245 -5.92 -24.83 28.89
C GLN A 245 -7.06 -25.62 29.52
N ASP A 246 -7.51 -26.70 28.88
CA ASP A 246 -8.44 -27.65 29.48
C ASP A 246 -7.75 -28.43 30.60
N ILE A 247 -8.27 -28.30 31.82
CA ILE A 247 -7.77 -28.99 33.02
C ILE A 247 -8.82 -29.93 33.61
N THR A 248 -9.87 -30.26 32.84
CA THR A 248 -10.99 -31.10 33.30
C THR A 248 -10.51 -32.46 33.79
N ALA A 249 -9.61 -33.10 33.05
CA ALA A 249 -9.02 -34.39 33.44
C ALA A 249 -8.24 -34.27 34.77
N VAL A 250 -7.50 -33.19 34.97
CA VAL A 250 -6.75 -32.93 36.22
C VAL A 250 -7.71 -32.73 37.40
N LYS A 251 -8.80 -31.98 37.19
CA LYS A 251 -9.83 -31.75 38.22
C LYS A 251 -10.57 -33.04 38.61
N MET A 252 -10.90 -33.88 37.64
CA MET A 252 -11.51 -35.19 37.91
C MET A 252 -10.60 -36.12 38.72
N LEU A 253 -9.28 -36.09 38.48
CA LEU A 253 -8.30 -36.90 39.22
C LEU A 253 -8.05 -36.40 40.65
N THR A 254 -8.15 -35.09 40.88
CA THR A 254 -7.84 -34.46 42.17
C THR A 254 -9.04 -34.33 43.11
N GLY A 255 -10.25 -34.68 42.66
CA GLY A 255 -11.45 -34.77 43.51
C GLY A 255 -12.01 -33.43 44.00
N ALA A 256 -11.51 -32.30 43.51
CA ALA A 256 -12.06 -30.98 43.79
C ALA A 256 -13.40 -30.80 43.04
N ARG A 257 -14.51 -30.76 43.77
CA ARG A 257 -15.84 -30.41 43.25
C ARG A 257 -16.02 -28.91 43.12
#